data_AF-A0A3D0PMX4-F1
#
_entry.id   AF-A0A3D0PMX4-F1
#
_cell.length_a   1.000
_cell.length_b   1.000
_cell.length_c   1.000
_cell.angle_alpha   90.00
_cell.angle_beta   90.00
_cell.angle_gamma   90.00
#
_symmetry.space_group_name_H-M   'P 1'
#
loop_
_entity.id
_entity.type
_entity.pdbx_description
1 polymer ?
#
loop_
_entity_poly.entity_id
_entity_poly.type
_entity_poly.pdbx_seq_one_letter_code
_entity_poly.pdbx_strand_id
1 'polypeptide(L)'
;IGPWYTMPDEFLTSCESLIQNLLYGHTICERYQADPLKTGYVCDTFGHIANFPQILNGFGIKSALISRGTNDDDLDCFFQWSSPDGSDVLTFKAPEVCGYGSFFFEVL
;
A
#
# COMPACT_ATOMS: atom_id res chain seq x y z
N ILE A 1 12.97 1.61 5.64
CA ILE A 1 11.93 2.50 6.24
C ILE A 1 11.08 3.10 5.11
N GLY A 2 10.08 3.95 5.37
CA GLY A 2 9.23 4.49 4.31
C GLY A 2 8.26 3.44 3.71
N PRO A 3 7.80 3.59 2.46
CA PRO A 3 8.20 4.58 1.45
C PRO A 3 7.48 5.93 1.60
N TRP A 4 6.38 5.95 2.35
CA TRP A 4 5.61 7.15 2.65
C TRP A 4 6.31 8.02 3.69
N TYR A 5 6.04 9.32 3.68
CA TYR A 5 6.33 10.16 4.85
C TYR A 5 5.34 9.91 5.98
N THR A 6 4.06 9.78 5.64
CA THR A 6 2.98 9.37 6.57
C THR A 6 1.99 8.49 5.83
N MET A 7 1.27 7.62 6.54
CA MET A 7 0.19 6.83 5.94
C MET A 7 -0.93 7.79 5.49
N PRO A 8 -1.30 7.81 4.19
CA PRO A 8 -2.31 8.74 3.69
C PRO A 8 -3.74 8.21 3.84
N ASP A 9 -4.70 9.14 3.85
CA ASP A 9 -6.07 8.87 3.43
C ASP A 9 -6.20 9.26 1.94
N GLU A 10 -6.54 8.27 1.10
CA GLU A 10 -6.49 8.41 -0.37
C GLU A 10 -7.63 9.27 -0.93
N PHE A 11 -8.80 9.30 -0.28
CA PHE A 11 -9.96 10.04 -0.76
C PHE A 11 -10.03 11.47 -0.22
N LEU A 12 -9.44 11.72 0.95
CA LEU A 12 -9.50 13.02 1.63
C LEU A 12 -8.33 13.95 1.29
N THR A 13 -7.34 13.46 0.55
CA THR A 13 -6.18 14.25 0.12
C THR A 13 -6.17 14.47 -1.39
N SER A 14 -5.52 15.53 -1.84
CA SER A 14 -5.36 15.76 -3.28
C SER A 14 -4.41 14.71 -3.89
N CYS A 15 -4.57 14.40 -5.18
CA CYS A 15 -3.66 13.47 -5.86
C CYS A 15 -2.20 13.94 -5.80
N GLU A 16 -1.95 15.25 -5.94
CA GLU A 16 -0.60 15.81 -5.80
C GLU A 16 -0.06 15.62 -4.38
N SER A 17 -0.91 15.73 -3.35
CA SER A 17 -0.50 15.46 -1.96
C SER A 17 -0.02 14.01 -1.76
N LEU A 18 -0.65 13.03 -2.40
CA LEU A 18 -0.20 11.63 -2.36
C LEU A 18 1.18 11.45 -3.01
N ILE A 19 1.39 12.09 -4.18
CA ILE A 19 2.67 12.06 -4.89
C ILE A 19 3.76 12.72 -4.05
N GLN A 20 3.50 13.90 -3.49
CA GLN A 20 4.42 14.62 -2.62
C GLN A 20 4.75 13.83 -1.35
N ASN A 21 3.79 13.11 -0.77
CA ASN A 21 3.99 12.26 0.38
C ASN A 21 5.02 11.14 0.10
N LEU A 22 4.98 10.53 -1.09
CA LEU A 22 5.98 9.54 -1.53
C LEU A 22 7.34 10.19 -1.81
N LEU A 23 7.38 11.31 -2.52
CA LEU A 23 8.63 12.03 -2.81
C LEU A 23 9.36 12.43 -1.52
N TYR A 24 8.61 12.96 -0.56
CA TYR A 24 9.17 13.38 0.72
C TYR A 24 9.61 12.17 1.57
N GLY A 25 8.83 11.08 1.56
CA GLY A 25 9.21 9.82 2.21
C GLY A 25 10.51 9.24 1.67
N HIS A 26 10.70 9.24 0.34
CA HIS A 26 11.96 8.84 -0.29
C HIS A 26 13.13 9.75 0.09
N THR A 27 12.91 11.07 0.11
CA THR A 27 13.93 12.05 0.55
C THR A 27 14.37 11.79 1.99
N ILE A 28 13.44 11.39 2.86
CA ILE A 28 13.75 11.02 4.25
C ILE A 28 14.54 9.71 4.30
N CYS A 29 14.19 8.72 3.49
CA CYS A 29 14.95 7.47 3.39
C CYS A 29 16.42 7.74 3.00
N GLU A 30 16.64 8.59 1.98
CA GLU A 30 17.98 9.03 1.57
C GLU A 30 18.75 9.72 2.71
N ARG A 31 18.09 10.62 3.46
CA ARG A 31 18.70 11.29 4.62
C ARG A 31 19.17 10.30 5.69
N TYR A 32 18.42 9.23 5.89
CA TYR A 32 18.78 8.16 6.83
C TYR A 32 19.72 7.11 6.22
N GLN A 33 20.19 7.30 4.97
CA GLN A 33 21.00 6.32 4.24
C GLN A 33 20.35 4.94 4.21
N ALA A 34 19.02 4.91 4.10
CA ALA A 34 18.22 3.70 4.11
C ALA A 34 17.46 3.57 2.79
N ASP A 35 17.32 2.34 2.30
CA ASP A 35 16.46 2.09 1.16
C ASP A 35 14.97 2.23 1.56
N PRO A 36 14.15 2.88 0.70
CA PRO A 36 12.72 2.91 0.90
C PRO A 36 12.14 1.50 0.75
N LEU A 37 11.27 1.11 1.68
CA LEU A 37 10.53 -0.13 1.59
C LEU A 37 9.60 -0.06 0.38
N LYS A 38 9.83 -0.90 -0.63
CA LYS A 38 9.08 -0.86 -1.89
C LYS A 38 7.72 -1.57 -1.80
N THR A 39 6.91 -1.16 -0.81
CA THR A 39 5.54 -1.64 -0.58
C THR A 39 4.63 -0.47 -0.24
N GLY A 40 3.50 -0.37 -0.93
CA GLY A 40 2.41 0.56 -0.60
C GLY A 40 1.74 0.15 0.71
N TYR A 41 2.31 0.57 1.83
CA TYR A 41 1.78 0.27 3.16
C TYR A 41 0.64 1.25 3.53
N VAL A 42 -0.61 0.82 3.32
CA VAL A 42 -1.84 1.58 3.59
C VAL A 42 -2.81 0.70 4.37
N CYS A 43 -2.34 0.26 5.54
CA CYS A 43 -2.95 -0.83 6.27
C CYS A 43 -4.28 -0.46 6.96
N ASP A 44 -4.55 0.82 7.21
CA ASP A 44 -5.78 1.27 7.88
C ASP A 44 -6.45 2.44 7.15
N THR A 45 -6.32 2.48 5.83
CA THR A 45 -6.94 3.52 4.99
C THR A 45 -8.41 3.17 4.72
N PHE A 46 -9.30 4.17 4.79
CA PHE A 46 -10.74 3.98 4.60
C PHE A 46 -11.15 3.99 3.14
N GLY A 47 -10.87 2.87 2.47
CA GLY A 47 -11.11 2.68 1.06
C GLY A 47 -9.95 3.20 0.20
N HIS A 48 -9.92 2.74 -1.05
CA HIS A 48 -8.76 2.91 -1.91
C HIS A 48 -9.17 3.45 -3.29
N ILE A 49 -8.36 4.36 -3.84
CA ILE A 49 -8.60 4.94 -5.17
C ILE A 49 -8.23 3.92 -6.26
N ALA A 50 -8.99 3.89 -7.36
CA ALA A 50 -8.76 2.94 -8.45
C ALA A 50 -7.37 3.06 -9.10
N ASN A 51 -6.77 4.25 -9.07
CA ASN A 51 -5.48 4.56 -9.68
C ASN A 51 -4.28 4.31 -8.73
N PHE A 52 -4.50 3.70 -7.57
CA PHE A 52 -3.42 3.51 -6.59
C PHE A 52 -2.27 2.63 -7.13
N PRO A 53 -2.52 1.47 -7.78
CA PRO A 53 -1.47 0.71 -8.48
C PRO A 53 -0.65 1.56 -9.47
N GLN A 54 -1.30 2.43 -10.24
CA GLN A 54 -0.62 3.35 -11.16
C GLN A 54 0.35 4.29 -10.43
N ILE A 55 -0.09 4.91 -9.33
CA ILE A 55 0.74 5.81 -8.53
C ILE A 55 1.94 5.05 -7.97
N LEU A 56 1.73 3.87 -7.36
CA LEU A 56 2.81 3.04 -6.82
C LEU A 56 3.84 2.65 -7.89
N ASN A 57 3.37 2.25 -9.07
CA ASN A 57 4.23 1.90 -10.19
C ASN A 57 5.15 3.06 -10.62
N GLY A 58 4.66 4.31 -10.55
CA GLY A 58 5.45 5.51 -10.82
C GLY A 58 6.67 5.68 -9.91
N PHE A 59 6.66 5.07 -8.71
CA PHE A 59 7.77 5.08 -7.74
C PHE A 59 8.56 3.75 -7.70
N GLY A 60 8.29 2.86 -8.66
CA GLY A 60 8.89 1.52 -8.71
C GLY A 60 8.43 0.62 -7.56
N ILE A 61 7.23 0.87 -7.01
CA ILE A 61 6.62 0.06 -5.95
C ILE A 61 5.68 -0.94 -6.63
N LYS A 62 5.87 -2.23 -6.36
CA LYS A 62 5.15 -3.34 -7.04
C LYS A 62 4.28 -4.18 -6.11
N SER A 63 4.21 -3.81 -4.85
CA SER A 63 3.38 -4.48 -3.85
C SER A 63 2.63 -3.48 -3.00
N ALA A 64 1.52 -3.94 -2.41
CA ALA A 64 0.74 -3.17 -1.44
C ALA A 64 0.32 -4.05 -0.27
N LEU A 65 0.18 -3.43 0.91
CA LEU A 65 -0.43 -4.05 2.08
C LEU A 65 -1.61 -3.20 2.51
N ILE A 66 -2.78 -3.83 2.55
CA ILE A 66 -4.05 -3.21 2.94
C ILE A 66 -4.72 -4.03 4.05
N SER A 67 -5.71 -3.47 4.74
CA SER A 67 -6.61 -4.28 5.61
C SER A 67 -8.08 -4.04 5.32
N ARG A 68 -8.43 -3.09 4.45
CA ARG A 68 -9.80 -2.69 4.14
C ARG A 68 -10.00 -2.64 2.63
N GLY A 69 -11.26 -2.71 2.17
CA GLY A 69 -11.63 -2.55 0.77
C GLY A 69 -12.11 -3.83 0.08
N THR A 70 -11.84 -5.00 0.66
CA THR A 70 -12.35 -6.32 0.22
C THR A 70 -12.72 -7.16 1.45
N ASN A 71 -13.58 -8.16 1.28
CA ASN A 71 -13.92 -9.13 2.33
C ASN A 71 -13.24 -10.48 2.06
N ASP A 72 -12.95 -11.24 3.12
CA ASP A 72 -12.34 -12.58 3.00
C ASP A 72 -13.24 -13.57 2.24
N ASP A 73 -14.56 -13.35 2.24
CA ASP A 73 -15.52 -14.15 1.47
C ASP A 73 -15.49 -13.86 -0.04
N ASP A 74 -14.98 -12.69 -0.44
CA ASP A 74 -15.00 -12.21 -1.83
C ASP A 74 -13.65 -12.42 -2.53
N LEU A 75 -12.53 -12.32 -1.80
CA LEU A 75 -11.19 -12.31 -2.37
C LEU A 75 -10.16 -12.88 -1.39
N ASP A 76 -9.26 -13.72 -1.90
CA ASP A 76 -8.14 -14.24 -1.12
C ASP A 76 -7.25 -13.12 -0.56
N CYS A 77 -6.48 -13.41 0.48
CA CYS A 77 -5.56 -12.44 1.10
C CYS A 77 -4.47 -11.96 0.12
N PHE A 78 -4.09 -12.78 -0.87
CA PHE A 78 -3.16 -12.38 -1.93
C PHE A 78 -3.89 -12.25 -3.26
N PHE A 79 -3.82 -11.08 -3.89
CA PHE A 79 -4.46 -10.84 -5.18
C PHE A 79 -3.71 -9.80 -6.00
N GLN A 80 -3.96 -9.79 -7.31
CA GLN A 80 -3.45 -8.77 -8.21
C GLN A 80 -4.43 -7.59 -8.24
N TRP A 81 -3.98 -6.40 -7.84
CA TRP A 81 -4.78 -5.19 -7.92
C TRP A 81 -4.40 -4.38 -9.16
N SER A 82 -5.35 -4.23 -10.08
CA SER A 82 -5.17 -3.51 -11.34
C SER A 82 -5.90 -2.17 -11.36
N SER A 83 -5.24 -1.15 -11.90
CA SER A 83 -5.78 0.17 -12.21
C SER A 83 -6.36 0.23 -13.64
N PRO A 84 -7.22 1.22 -13.95
CA PRO A 84 -7.81 1.38 -15.28
C PRO A 84 -6.80 1.59 -16.43
N ASP A 85 -5.59 2.07 -16.14
CA ASP A 85 -4.51 2.22 -17.13
C ASP A 85 -3.77 0.91 -17.43
N GLY A 86 -4.12 -0.18 -16.74
CA GLY A 86 -3.44 -1.47 -16.84
C GLY A 86 -2.26 -1.65 -15.87
N SER A 87 -1.94 -0.64 -15.06
CA SER A 87 -0.95 -0.78 -13.99
C SER A 87 -1.43 -1.76 -12.93
N ASP A 88 -0.55 -2.64 -12.49
CA ASP A 88 -0.86 -3.66 -11.49
C ASP A 88 0.17 -3.71 -10.36
N VAL A 89 -0.28 -4.14 -9.17
CA VAL A 89 0.55 -4.43 -8.00
C VAL A 89 0.07 -5.71 -7.31
N LEU A 90 1.01 -6.46 -6.73
CA LEU A 90 0.70 -7.61 -5.89
C LEU A 90 0.25 -7.13 -4.51
N THR A 91 -0.98 -7.44 -4.12
CA THR A 91 -1.55 -6.94 -2.88
C THR A 91 -1.72 -8.06 -1.87
N PHE A 92 -1.30 -7.78 -0.64
CA PHE A 92 -1.66 -8.56 0.54
C PHE A 92 -2.72 -7.79 1.35
N LYS A 93 -3.88 -8.40 1.58
CA LYS A 93 -4.88 -7.94 2.54
C LYS A 93 -4.70 -8.69 3.85
N ALA A 94 -4.59 -7.96 4.95
CA ALA A 94 -4.58 -8.55 6.29
C ALA A 94 -5.90 -9.33 6.52
N PRO A 95 -5.83 -10.60 6.99
CA PRO A 95 -7.02 -11.41 7.24
C PRO A 95 -7.92 -10.80 8.31
N GLU A 96 -9.23 -10.97 8.20
CA GLU A 96 -10.18 -10.40 9.16
C GLU A 96 -10.08 -11.07 10.54
N VAL A 97 -9.73 -12.35 10.55
CA VAL A 97 -9.69 -13.18 11.77
C VAL A 97 -8.53 -12.80 12.69
N CYS A 98 -7.39 -12.40 12.13
CA CYS A 98 -6.16 -12.18 12.90
C CYS A 98 -5.46 -10.84 12.61
N GLY A 99 -5.98 -10.04 11.68
CA GLY A 99 -5.43 -8.73 11.30
C GLY A 99 -3.94 -8.82 10.99
N TYR A 100 -3.15 -7.98 11.65
CA TYR A 100 -1.68 -7.93 11.48
C TYR A 100 -0.93 -9.12 12.07
N GLY A 101 -1.63 -10.02 12.77
CA GLY A 101 -1.06 -11.19 13.43
C GLY A 101 -0.90 -12.42 12.52
N SER A 102 -1.24 -12.33 11.23
CA SER A 102 -1.30 -13.49 10.32
C SER A 102 -0.05 -14.38 10.37
N PHE A 103 1.14 -13.77 10.36
CA PHE A 103 2.39 -14.54 10.46
C PHE A 103 2.46 -15.41 11.73
N PHE A 104 2.02 -14.89 12.88
CA PHE A 104 2.05 -15.64 14.13
C PHE A 104 1.01 -16.77 14.16
N PHE A 105 -0.16 -16.57 13.54
CA PHE A 105 -1.25 -17.55 13.60
C PHE A 105 -1.21 -18.60 12.48
N GLU A 106 -0.59 -18.27 11.34
CA GLU A 106 -0.60 -19.12 10.15
C GLU A 106 0.73 -19.83 9.90
N VAL A 107 1.85 -19.29 10.39
CA VAL A 107 3.20 -19.81 10.11
C VAL A 107 3.88 -20.39 11.34
N LEU A 108 3.69 -19.77 12.51
CA LEU A 108 4.29 -20.20 13.79
C LEU A 108 3.34 -21.10 14.58
#